data_AF-A0A2J0M7N4-F1
#
_entry.id   AF-A0A2J0M7N4-F1
#
_cell.length_a   1.000
_cell.length_b   1.000
_cell.length_c   1.000
_cell.angle_alpha   90.00
_cell.angle_beta   90.00
_cell.angle_gamma   90.00
#
_symmetry.space_group_name_H-M   'P 1'
#
loop_
_entity.id
_entity.type
_entity.pdbx_description
1 polymer ?
#
loop_
_entity_poly.entity_id
_entity_poly.type
_entity_poly.pdbx_seq_one_letter_code
_entity_poly.pdbx_strand_id
1 'polypeptide(L)'
;MALLGNNNMNVRRIIYNLDDDEEVLDAYHQFWLSFFWKWLFGGIIFLSPFFFLYLFMQWGAIGSGLLIGLFLIGSFFLFRTWRIWYFTFIAVTNKRLIMVDQNGILDRGVSQVDLDKIYDVSYRS
;
A
#
# COMPACT_ATOMS: atom_id res chain seq x y z
N MET A 1 8.99 -0.97 -21.58
CA MET A 1 10.21 -0.33 -21.07
C MET A 1 10.10 1.18 -21.25
N ALA A 2 9.21 1.84 -20.50
CA ALA A 2 8.99 3.31 -20.56
C ALA A 2 8.07 3.83 -19.42
N LEU A 3 8.28 3.44 -18.15
CA LEU A 3 7.43 3.94 -17.04
C LEU A 3 8.18 4.31 -15.74
N LEU A 4 9.51 4.46 -15.75
CA LEU A 4 10.29 4.75 -14.53
C LEU A 4 11.03 6.10 -14.59
N GLY A 5 10.40 7.13 -15.20
CA GLY A 5 11.04 8.45 -15.37
C GLY A 5 10.52 9.56 -14.47
N ASN A 6 9.42 9.35 -13.72
CA ASN A 6 8.72 10.47 -13.06
C ASN A 6 8.04 10.08 -11.73
N ASN A 7 8.71 9.26 -10.90
CA ASN A 7 8.28 8.99 -9.51
C ASN A 7 9.29 9.51 -8.46
N ASN A 8 10.48 9.90 -8.90
CA ASN A 8 11.64 10.15 -8.04
C ASN A 8 11.44 11.37 -7.11
N MET A 9 10.72 12.40 -7.56
CA MET A 9 10.47 13.62 -6.78
C MET A 9 9.53 13.41 -5.58
N ASN A 10 8.56 12.48 -5.66
CA ASN A 10 7.64 12.24 -4.54
C ASN A 10 8.29 11.40 -3.43
N VAL A 11 9.18 10.47 -3.80
CA VAL A 11 9.80 9.54 -2.85
C VAL A 11 10.76 10.27 -1.90
N ARG A 12 11.51 11.27 -2.39
CA ARG A 12 12.41 12.07 -1.55
C ARG A 12 11.68 12.78 -0.40
N ARG A 13 10.41 13.17 -0.60
CA ARG A 13 9.59 13.82 0.44
C ARG A 13 9.07 12.84 1.51
N ILE A 14 9.06 11.54 1.20
CA ILE A 14 8.54 10.47 2.08
C ILE A 14 9.66 9.88 2.96
N ILE A 15 10.92 10.03 2.56
CA ILE A 15 12.09 9.59 3.30
C ILE A 15 12.73 10.80 3.99
N TYR A 16 12.46 10.95 5.29
CA TYR A 16 12.88 12.11 6.08
C TYR A 16 14.37 12.12 6.49
N ASN A 17 15.14 11.08 6.17
CA ASN A 17 16.49 10.87 6.70
C ASN A 17 17.49 10.49 5.60
N LEU A 18 17.51 11.25 4.49
CA LEU A 18 18.59 11.18 3.51
C LEU A 18 19.73 12.09 3.95
N ASP A 19 20.96 11.62 3.75
CA ASP A 19 22.16 12.45 3.88
C ASP A 19 22.20 13.50 2.75
N ASP A 20 22.88 14.62 2.96
CA ASP A 20 22.84 15.77 2.02
C ASP A 20 23.44 15.44 0.64
N ASP A 21 24.30 14.42 0.57
CA ASP A 21 24.95 13.89 -0.64
C ASP A 21 24.35 12.55 -1.13
N GLU A 22 23.24 12.12 -0.55
CA GLU A 22 22.54 10.90 -0.94
C GLU A 22 21.45 11.19 -1.97
N GLU A 23 21.51 10.48 -3.10
CA GLU A 23 20.56 10.62 -4.20
C GLU A 23 19.73 9.35 -4.37
N VAL A 24 18.40 9.51 -4.48
CA VAL A 24 17.48 8.41 -4.82
C VAL A 24 17.57 8.16 -6.32
N LEU A 25 18.18 7.03 -6.69
CA LEU A 25 18.31 6.62 -8.09
C LEU A 25 16.99 6.07 -8.63
N ASP A 26 16.31 5.23 -7.84
CA ASP A 26 15.09 4.58 -8.28
C ASP A 26 14.17 4.20 -7.11
N ALA A 27 12.88 4.01 -7.39
CA ALA A 27 11.90 3.58 -6.40
C ALA A 27 10.87 2.61 -7.00
N TYR A 28 10.81 1.43 -6.42
CA TYR A 28 9.93 0.34 -6.84
C TYR A 28 8.84 0.13 -5.80
N HIS A 29 7.58 0.19 -6.23
CA HIS A 29 6.45 -0.15 -5.37
C HIS A 29 6.26 -1.67 -5.32
N GLN A 30 5.73 -2.16 -4.20
CA GLN A 30 5.39 -3.57 -4.08
C GLN A 30 4.33 -3.95 -5.12
N PHE A 31 4.47 -5.17 -5.67
CA PHE A 31 3.54 -5.66 -6.67
C PHE A 31 2.12 -5.76 -6.10
N TRP A 32 1.16 -5.10 -6.76
CA TRP A 32 -0.26 -5.03 -6.38
C TRP A 32 -0.92 -6.39 -6.10
N LEU A 33 -0.53 -7.45 -6.83
CA LEU A 33 -1.05 -8.81 -6.63
C LEU A 33 -0.66 -9.42 -5.28
N SER A 34 0.39 -8.93 -4.61
CA SER A 34 0.74 -9.37 -3.25
C SER A 34 -0.40 -9.05 -2.27
N PHE A 35 -1.21 -8.02 -2.57
CA PHE A 35 -2.37 -7.63 -1.80
C PHE A 35 -3.69 -8.20 -2.34
N PHE A 36 -3.66 -9.05 -3.38
CA PHE A 36 -4.85 -9.51 -4.09
C PHE A 36 -5.93 -10.06 -3.15
N TRP A 37 -5.55 -10.91 -2.19
CA TRP A 37 -6.51 -11.46 -1.22
C TRP A 37 -7.13 -10.38 -0.34
N LYS A 38 -6.36 -9.39 0.11
CA LYS A 38 -6.88 -8.28 0.92
C LYS A 38 -7.85 -7.41 0.10
N TRP A 39 -7.53 -7.14 -1.15
CA TRP A 39 -8.42 -6.44 -2.08
C TRP A 39 -9.70 -7.23 -2.36
N LEU A 40 -9.60 -8.55 -2.53
CA LEU A 40 -10.74 -9.42 -2.75
C LEU A 40 -11.70 -9.41 -1.56
N PHE A 41 -11.19 -9.63 -0.34
CA PHE A 41 -12.02 -9.59 0.87
C PHE A 41 -12.63 -8.21 1.11
N GLY A 42 -11.84 -7.14 0.93
CA GLY A 42 -12.36 -5.77 1.01
C GLY A 42 -13.45 -5.49 -0.02
N GLY A 43 -13.27 -5.96 -1.25
CA GLY A 43 -14.23 -5.83 -2.34
C GLY A 43 -15.53 -6.57 -2.07
N ILE A 44 -15.47 -7.80 -1.54
CA ILE A 44 -16.65 -8.57 -1.16
C ILE A 44 -17.45 -7.85 -0.07
N ILE A 45 -16.79 -7.36 0.97
CA ILE A 45 -17.44 -6.61 2.06
C ILE A 45 -18.06 -5.33 1.50
N PHE A 46 -17.35 -4.60 0.64
CA PHE A 46 -17.84 -3.38 0.02
C PHE A 46 -19.05 -3.60 -0.91
N LEU A 47 -19.09 -4.73 -1.64
CA LEU A 47 -20.18 -5.10 -2.53
C LEU A 47 -21.38 -5.72 -1.80
N SER A 48 -21.16 -6.31 -0.63
CA SER A 48 -22.21 -6.99 0.14
C SER A 48 -23.48 -6.15 0.38
N PRO A 49 -23.43 -4.83 0.66
CA PRO A 49 -24.63 -4.02 0.85
C PRO A 49 -25.51 -3.97 -0.40
N PHE A 50 -24.94 -4.06 -1.60
CA PHE A 50 -25.70 -4.06 -2.85
C PHE A 50 -26.46 -5.38 -3.06
N PHE A 51 -25.89 -6.51 -2.63
CA PHE A 51 -26.56 -7.81 -2.67
C PHE A 51 -27.71 -7.91 -1.67
N PHE A 52 -27.53 -7.33 -0.47
CA PHE A 52 -28.52 -7.39 0.60
C PHE A 52 -29.51 -6.22 0.61
N LEU A 53 -29.45 -5.34 -0.39
CA LEU A 53 -30.22 -4.10 -0.44
C LEU A 53 -31.72 -4.35 -0.32
N TYR A 54 -32.26 -5.31 -1.09
CA TYR A 54 -33.67 -5.70 -1.04
C TYR A 54 -34.08 -6.27 0.33
N LEU A 55 -33.22 -7.08 0.94
CA LEU A 55 -33.51 -7.75 2.21
C LEU A 55 -33.56 -6.74 3.37
N PHE A 56 -32.59 -5.81 3.41
CA PHE A 56 -32.48 -4.81 4.46
C PHE A 56 -33.48 -3.67 4.27
N MET A 57 -33.85 -3.30 3.04
CA MET A 57 -34.89 -2.29 2.82
C MET A 57 -36.24 -2.66 3.48
N GLN A 58 -36.54 -3.95 3.65
CA GLN A 58 -37.75 -4.40 4.34
C GLN A 58 -37.80 -3.98 5.81
N TRP A 59 -36.64 -3.70 6.42
CA TRP A 59 -36.52 -3.28 7.82
C TRP A 59 -36.57 -1.75 7.97
N GLY A 60 -36.87 -1.02 6.90
CA GLY A 60 -37.01 0.44 6.89
C GLY A 60 -35.70 1.15 7.27
N ALA A 61 -35.80 2.20 8.11
CA ALA A 61 -34.66 3.03 8.49
C ALA A 61 -33.51 2.26 9.14
N ILE A 62 -33.82 1.20 9.91
CA ILE A 62 -32.82 0.36 10.58
C ILE A 62 -31.98 -0.39 9.55
N GLY A 63 -32.63 -0.96 8.53
CA GLY A 63 -31.94 -1.67 7.47
C GLY A 63 -31.09 -0.75 6.60
N SER A 64 -31.58 0.46 6.28
CA SER A 64 -30.78 1.48 5.60
C SER A 64 -29.54 1.87 6.40
N GLY A 65 -29.66 2.03 7.72
CA GLY A 65 -28.53 2.32 8.60
C GLY A 65 -27.47 1.22 8.59
N LEU A 66 -27.88 -0.05 8.62
CA LEU A 66 -26.98 -1.20 8.55
C LEU A 66 -26.25 -1.30 7.19
N LEU A 67 -26.96 -1.05 6.09
CA LEU A 67 -26.34 -1.02 4.75
C LEU A 67 -25.28 0.07 4.63
N ILE A 68 -25.58 1.28 5.13
CA ILE A 68 -24.62 2.39 5.15
C ILE A 68 -23.41 2.03 6.02
N GLY A 69 -23.64 1.46 7.21
CA GLY A 69 -22.56 1.02 8.08
C GLY A 69 -21.64 -0.01 7.43
N LEU A 70 -22.22 -1.01 6.76
CA LEU A 70 -21.47 -2.06 6.07
C LEU A 70 -20.68 -1.51 4.88
N PHE A 71 -21.28 -0.58 4.13
CA PHE A 71 -20.61 0.13 3.04
C PHE A 71 -19.42 0.95 3.55
N LEU A 72 -19.59 1.69 4.64
CA LEU A 72 -18.51 2.47 5.25
C LEU A 72 -17.38 1.58 5.76
N ILE A 73 -17.69 0.44 6.37
CA ILE A 73 -16.68 -0.53 6.83
C ILE A 73 -15.89 -1.10 5.63
N GLY A 74 -16.58 -1.50 4.56
CA GLY A 74 -15.92 -1.99 3.34
C GLY A 74 -15.04 -0.92 2.69
N SER A 75 -15.54 0.31 2.59
CA SER A 75 -14.80 1.45 2.05
C SER A 75 -13.57 1.77 2.90
N PHE A 76 -13.69 1.74 4.23
CA PHE A 76 -12.57 1.96 5.14
C PHE A 76 -11.50 0.87 5.00
N PHE A 77 -11.91 -0.39 4.88
CA PHE A 77 -10.98 -1.51 4.71
C PHE A 77 -10.21 -1.42 3.37
N LEU A 78 -10.90 -1.08 2.28
CA LEU A 78 -10.28 -0.84 0.98
C LEU A 78 -9.32 0.35 1.04
N PHE A 79 -9.74 1.47 1.63
CA PHE A 79 -8.89 2.64 1.81
C PHE A 79 -7.64 2.33 2.64
N ARG A 80 -7.76 1.57 3.73
CA ARG A 80 -6.63 1.11 4.54
C ARG A 80 -5.67 0.24 3.72
N THR A 81 -6.20 -0.68 2.92
CA THR A 81 -5.39 -1.59 2.08
C THR A 81 -4.65 -0.81 1.00
N TRP A 82 -5.34 0.14 0.36
CA TRP A 82 -4.74 1.06 -0.61
C TRP A 82 -3.60 1.88 0.01
N ARG A 83 -3.82 2.46 1.18
CA ARG A 83 -2.80 3.21 1.93
C ARG A 83 -1.57 2.35 2.20
N ILE A 84 -1.76 1.14 2.73
CA ILE A 84 -0.65 0.22 3.00
C ILE A 84 0.14 -0.05 1.72
N TRP A 85 -0.54 -0.44 0.63
CA TRP A 85 0.11 -0.74 -0.64
C TRP A 85 0.87 0.49 -1.21
N TYR A 86 0.29 1.68 -1.11
CA TYR A 86 0.89 2.91 -1.62
C TYR A 86 2.16 3.31 -0.85
N PHE A 87 2.22 3.08 0.46
CA PHE A 87 3.38 3.43 1.28
C PHE A 87 4.41 2.30 1.42
N THR A 88 4.13 1.11 0.89
CA THR A 88 5.12 0.04 0.83
C THR A 88 5.91 0.12 -0.47
N PHE A 89 7.18 0.50 -0.36
CA PHE A 89 8.08 0.68 -1.49
C PHE A 89 9.54 0.43 -1.10
N ILE A 90 10.36 0.13 -2.11
CA ILE A 90 11.80 -0.01 -1.99
C ILE A 90 12.43 1.14 -2.78
N ALA A 91 13.23 1.96 -2.12
CA ALA A 91 14.02 3.01 -2.73
C ALA A 91 15.49 2.57 -2.81
N VAL A 92 16.07 2.72 -3.99
CA VAL A 92 17.48 2.48 -4.27
C VAL A 92 18.18 3.83 -4.31
N THR A 93 19.18 4.00 -3.44
CA THR A 93 20.02 5.21 -3.44
C THR A 93 21.43 4.88 -3.91
N ASN A 94 22.26 5.91 -4.07
CA ASN A 94 23.69 5.76 -4.36
C ASN A 94 24.51 5.11 -3.22
N LYS A 95 24.01 5.08 -1.99
CA LYS A 95 24.73 4.56 -0.80
C LYS A 95 24.12 3.31 -0.19
N ARG A 96 22.79 3.21 -0.18
CA ARG A 96 22.02 2.17 0.52
C ARG A 96 20.69 1.83 -0.14
N LEU A 97 20.16 0.67 0.19
CA LEU A 97 18.79 0.26 -0.10
C LEU A 97 17.90 0.60 1.09
N ILE A 98 16.80 1.32 0.83
CA ILE A 98 15.81 1.68 1.84
C ILE A 98 14.52 0.94 1.52
N MET A 99 14.15 0.00 2.37
CA MET A 99 12.89 -0.74 2.27
C MET A 99 11.91 -0.15 3.28
N VAL A 100 10.78 0.35 2.79
CA VAL A 100 9.72 0.89 3.63
C VAL A 100 8.54 -0.07 3.57
N ASP A 101 8.20 -0.69 4.69
CA ASP A 101 7.08 -1.60 4.83
C ASP A 101 6.00 -0.96 5.73
N GLN A 102 4.79 -0.80 5.19
CA GLN A 102 3.66 -0.26 5.94
C GLN A 102 2.78 -1.42 6.46
N ASN A 103 2.95 -1.86 7.70
CA ASN A 103 2.16 -2.98 8.26
C ASN A 103 0.77 -2.55 8.80
N GLY A 104 0.60 -1.26 9.08
CA GLY A 104 -0.65 -0.69 9.61
C GLY A 104 -0.93 0.74 9.14
N ILE A 105 -1.84 1.46 9.81
CA ILE A 105 -2.12 2.87 9.49
C ILE A 105 -1.02 3.79 10.06
N LEU A 106 -0.46 3.40 11.21
CA LEU A 106 0.61 4.13 11.93
C LEU A 106 1.88 3.28 12.11
N ASP A 107 1.80 1.98 11.78
CA ASP A 107 2.93 1.07 11.90
C ASP A 107 3.72 1.03 10.59
N ARG A 108 4.88 1.68 10.60
CA ARG A 108 5.81 1.82 9.49
C ARG A 108 7.15 1.20 9.87
N GLY A 109 7.50 0.10 9.24
CA GLY A 109 8.83 -0.49 9.28
C GLY A 109 9.72 0.19 8.24
N VAL A 110 10.92 0.59 8.65
CA VAL A 110 11.94 1.08 7.73
C VAL A 110 13.19 0.25 7.97
N SER A 111 13.61 -0.47 6.95
CA SER A 111 14.83 -1.27 6.95
C SER A 111 15.82 -0.64 5.99
N GLN A 112 17.08 -0.54 6.42
CA GLN A 112 18.15 0.06 5.63
C GLN A 112 19.30 -0.93 5.51
N VAL A 113 19.84 -1.06 4.31
CA VAL A 113 21.00 -1.91 4.04
C VAL A 113 21.99 -1.10 3.20
N ASP A 114 23.18 -0.87 3.74
CA ASP A 114 24.24 -0.18 3.03
C ASP A 114 24.79 -1.07 1.91
N LEU A 115 25.02 -0.48 0.72
CA LEU A 115 25.46 -1.23 -0.46
C LEU A 115 26.86 -1.86 -0.27
N ASP A 116 27.71 -1.22 0.55
CA ASP A 116 29.04 -1.70 0.90
C ASP A 116 29.04 -2.99 1.74
N LYS A 117 27.93 -3.27 2.44
CA LYS A 117 27.72 -4.48 3.25
C LYS A 117 27.09 -5.64 2.46
N ILE A 118 26.71 -5.41 1.21
CA ILE A 118 26.15 -6.46 0.35
C ILE A 118 27.30 -7.22 -0.30
N TYR A 119 27.56 -8.43 0.19
CA TYR A 119 28.67 -9.27 -0.30
C TYR A 119 28.36 -10.01 -1.61
N ASP A 120 27.12 -10.45 -1.80
CA ASP A 120 26.70 -11.19 -3.00
C ASP A 120 25.24 -10.89 -3.36
N VAL A 121 24.96 -10.84 -4.67
CA VAL A 121 23.62 -10.67 -5.23
C VAL A 121 23.38 -11.75 -6.27
N SER A 122 22.62 -12.76 -5.88
CA SER A 122 22.26 -13.89 -6.73
C SER A 122 20.85 -13.69 -7.33
N TYR A 123 20.71 -13.84 -8.64
CA TYR A 123 19.42 -13.79 -9.36
C TYR A 123 19.10 -15.13 -10.01
N ARG A 124 17.83 -15.55 -9.92
CA ARG A 124 17.33 -16.73 -10.63
C ARG A 124 16.16 -16.32 -11.52
N SER A 125 16.33 -16.56 -12.82
CA SER A 125 15.30 -16.34 -13.85
C SER A 125 14.26 -17.45 -13.89
#